data_AF-E3MCM7-F1
#
_entry.id   AF-E3MCM7-F1
#
_cell.length_a   1.000
_cell.length_b   1.000
_cell.length_c   1.000
_cell.angle_alpha   90.00
_cell.angle_beta   90.00
_cell.angle_gamma   90.00
#
_symmetry.space_group_name_H-M   'P 1'
#
loop_
_entity.id
_entity.type
_entity.pdbx_description
1 polymer ?
#
loop_
_entity_poly.entity_id
_entity_poly.type
_entity_poly.pdbx_seq_one_letter_code
_entity_poly.pdbx_strand_id
1 'polypeptide(L)'
;MSERRNQLSQMLDTTLQNFTKVLTESKNFAKLARHSKMSVDQVEMNSVMKRMIQATQIKVQEKTSKLIEENGICERFDELEVLTKESEELNQKLGTEAGYNYMKPKRDVALYLSDSTDKILHDADREIERLVKELEKEENDLAHRKQVLKELSTIIESQQENIISSVKN
;
A
#
# COMPACT_ATOMS: atom_id res chain seq x y z
N MET A 1 3.50 -18.91 -3.91
CA MET A 1 4.84 -18.33 -3.71
C MET A 1 5.06 -17.30 -4.80
N SER A 2 5.54 -16.11 -4.44
CA SER A 2 5.96 -15.06 -5.38
C SER A 2 6.84 -15.65 -6.50
N GLU A 3 6.62 -15.21 -7.73
CA GLU A 3 7.44 -15.62 -8.89
C GLU A 3 8.90 -15.20 -8.68
N ARG A 4 9.12 -14.01 -8.11
CA ARG A 4 10.45 -13.49 -7.77
C ARG A 4 11.17 -14.32 -6.70
N ARG A 5 10.44 -14.83 -5.70
CA ARG A 5 11.01 -15.77 -4.70
C ARG A 5 11.51 -17.06 -5.37
N ASN A 6 10.73 -17.62 -6.28
CA ASN A 6 11.11 -18.83 -7.01
C ASN A 6 12.34 -18.59 -7.89
N GLN A 7 12.40 -17.46 -8.60
CA GLN A 7 13.54 -17.08 -9.41
C GLN A 7 14.82 -16.88 -8.57
N LEU A 8 14.73 -16.21 -7.41
CA LEU A 8 15.85 -16.07 -6.50
C LEU A 8 16.36 -17.44 -6.03
N SER A 9 15.46 -18.34 -5.63
CA SER A 9 15.83 -19.69 -5.21
C SER A 9 16.60 -20.44 -6.33
N GLN A 10 16.08 -20.39 -7.56
CA GLN A 10 16.74 -21.01 -8.72
C GLN A 10 18.12 -20.39 -9.01
N MET A 11 18.26 -19.06 -8.91
CA MET A 11 19.54 -18.38 -9.11
C MET A 11 20.56 -18.77 -8.04
N LEU A 12 20.14 -18.89 -6.78
CA LEU A 12 21.00 -19.29 -5.67
C LEU A 12 21.46 -20.75 -5.83
N ASP A 13 20.54 -21.65 -6.18
CA ASP A 13 20.87 -23.05 -6.46
C ASP A 13 21.85 -23.19 -7.63
N THR A 14 21.58 -22.49 -8.73
CA THR A 14 22.46 -22.48 -9.92
C THR A 14 23.84 -21.95 -9.57
N THR A 15 23.92 -20.88 -8.79
CA THR A 15 25.18 -20.28 -8.35
C THR A 15 25.97 -21.24 -7.45
N LEU A 16 25.29 -21.91 -6.51
CA LEU A 16 25.91 -22.89 -5.63
C LEU A 16 26.41 -24.12 -6.40
N GLN A 17 25.65 -24.61 -7.38
CA GLN A 17 26.05 -25.69 -8.28
C GLN A 17 27.30 -25.31 -9.09
N ASN A 18 27.32 -24.11 -9.68
CA ASN A 18 28.47 -23.62 -10.44
C ASN A 18 29.72 -23.49 -9.56
N PHE A 19 29.58 -22.92 -8.36
CA PHE A 19 30.66 -22.83 -7.39
C PHE A 19 31.22 -24.22 -7.01
N THR A 20 30.34 -25.17 -6.75
CA THR A 20 30.69 -26.55 -6.42
C THR A 20 31.43 -27.24 -7.57
N LYS A 21 30.98 -27.02 -8.80
CA LYS A 21 31.62 -27.55 -10.01
C LYS A 21 33.06 -27.06 -10.14
N VAL A 22 33.29 -25.76 -9.95
CA VAL A 22 34.64 -25.15 -9.99
C VAL A 22 35.56 -25.75 -8.92
N LEU A 23 35.05 -26.00 -7.71
CA LEU A 23 35.84 -26.65 -6.66
C LEU A 23 36.21 -28.09 -7.01
N THR A 24 35.28 -28.82 -7.61
CA THR A 24 35.47 -30.24 -7.98
C THR A 24 36.43 -30.39 -9.17
N GLU A 25 36.36 -29.48 -10.14
CA GLU A 25 37.17 -29.51 -11.37
C GLU A 25 38.53 -28.79 -11.24
N SER A 26 38.87 -28.29 -10.06
CA SER A 26 40.08 -27.49 -9.84
C SER A 26 41.36 -28.31 -10.05
N LYS A 27 42.16 -27.88 -11.04
CA LYS A 27 43.45 -28.47 -11.42
C LYS A 27 44.48 -28.49 -10.29
N ASN A 28 44.32 -27.63 -9.28
CA ASN A 28 45.23 -27.57 -8.14
C ASN A 28 45.11 -28.82 -7.26
N PHE A 29 43.91 -29.37 -7.10
CA PHE A 29 43.71 -30.62 -6.36
C PHE A 29 44.25 -31.83 -7.13
N ALA A 30 44.08 -31.84 -8.45
CA ALA A 30 44.64 -32.88 -9.31
C ALA A 30 46.18 -32.89 -9.31
N LYS A 31 46.83 -31.75 -9.06
CA LYS A 31 48.29 -31.64 -8.86
C LYS A 31 48.71 -32.11 -7.48
N LEU A 32 47.95 -31.77 -6.45
CA LEU A 32 48.22 -32.17 -5.06
C LEU A 32 48.18 -33.71 -4.92
N ALA A 33 47.22 -34.37 -5.57
CA ALA A 33 47.08 -35.82 -5.58
C ALA A 33 48.24 -36.59 -6.25
N ARG A 34 48.99 -35.94 -7.14
CA ARG A 34 50.16 -36.51 -7.83
C ARG A 34 51.49 -36.11 -7.19
N HIS A 35 51.46 -35.38 -6.08
CA HIS A 35 52.66 -34.84 -5.47
C HIS A 35 53.44 -35.96 -4.77
N SER A 36 54.71 -36.14 -5.14
CA SER A 36 55.56 -37.27 -4.72
C SER A 36 55.82 -37.37 -3.21
N LYS A 37 55.48 -36.34 -2.43
CA LYS A 37 55.58 -36.33 -0.95
C LYS A 37 54.25 -36.58 -0.22
N MET A 38 53.13 -36.72 -0.93
CA MET A 38 51.86 -37.12 -0.30
C MET A 38 51.78 -38.65 -0.27
N SER A 39 51.76 -39.22 0.93
CA SER A 39 51.55 -40.65 1.20
C SER A 39 50.08 -40.99 1.46
N VAL A 40 49.15 -40.15 1.00
CA VAL A 40 47.71 -40.31 1.23
C VAL A 40 47.11 -41.00 0.01
N ASP A 41 46.32 -42.05 0.26
CA ASP A 41 45.64 -42.78 -0.80
C ASP A 41 44.65 -41.86 -1.54
N GLN A 42 44.50 -42.08 -2.86
CA GLN A 42 43.61 -41.27 -3.70
C GLN A 42 42.17 -41.32 -3.21
N VAL A 43 41.73 -42.45 -2.66
CA VAL A 43 40.39 -42.63 -2.10
C VAL A 43 40.19 -41.77 -0.86
N GLU A 44 41.19 -41.71 0.02
CA GLU A 44 41.16 -40.90 1.23
C GLU A 44 41.17 -39.40 0.89
N MET A 45 41.99 -39.00 -0.08
CA MET A 45 42.04 -37.63 -0.57
C MET A 45 40.72 -37.18 -1.20
N ASN A 46 40.09 -38.03 -2.02
CA ASN A 46 38.77 -37.77 -2.59
C ASN A 46 37.69 -37.65 -1.50
N SER A 47 37.78 -38.46 -0.45
CA SER A 47 36.87 -38.42 0.71
C SER A 47 37.01 -37.11 1.52
N VAL A 48 38.24 -36.65 1.78
CA VAL A 48 38.50 -35.35 2.41
C VAL A 48 37.95 -34.21 1.56
N MET A 49 38.20 -34.25 0.25
CA MET A 49 37.73 -33.21 -0.68
C MET A 49 36.20 -33.13 -0.75
N LYS A 50 35.53 -34.29 -0.83
CA LYS A 50 34.06 -34.36 -0.79
C LYS A 50 33.49 -33.76 0.49
N ARG A 51 34.08 -34.07 1.65
CA ARG A 51 33.68 -33.49 2.95
C ARG A 51 33.89 -31.98 3.00
N MET A 52 35.01 -31.47 2.48
CA MET A 52 35.29 -30.03 2.46
C MET A 52 34.30 -29.27 1.57
N ILE A 53 33.99 -29.80 0.39
CA ILE A 53 33.01 -29.22 -0.53
C ILE A 53 31.62 -29.20 0.12
N GLN A 54 31.19 -30.33 0.70
CA GLN A 54 29.90 -30.44 1.38
C GLN A 54 29.78 -29.47 2.57
N ALA A 55 30.81 -29.38 3.41
CA ALA A 55 30.83 -28.43 4.53
C ALA A 55 30.75 -26.98 4.06
N THR A 56 31.43 -26.66 2.94
CA THR A 56 31.38 -25.33 2.34
C THR A 56 29.99 -25.01 1.79
N GLN A 57 29.36 -25.96 1.09
CA GLN A 57 28.00 -25.80 0.57
C GLN A 57 26.99 -25.52 1.68
N ILE A 58 27.01 -26.33 2.75
CA ILE A 58 26.12 -26.15 3.91
C ILE A 58 26.31 -24.76 4.51
N LYS A 59 27.56 -24.35 4.75
CA LYS A 59 27.86 -23.05 5.36
C LYS A 59 27.44 -21.86 4.48
N VAL A 60 27.55 -21.99 3.16
CA VAL A 60 27.06 -20.98 2.22
C VAL A 60 25.54 -20.91 2.26
N GLN A 61 24.85 -22.06 2.22
CA GLN A 61 23.39 -22.12 2.31
C GLN A 61 22.89 -21.50 3.63
N GLU A 62 23.45 -21.89 4.76
CA GLU A 62 23.09 -21.34 6.08
C GLU A 62 23.26 -19.82 6.13
N LYS A 63 24.41 -19.31 5.63
CA LYS A 63 24.68 -17.87 5.64
C LYS A 63 23.76 -17.11 4.69
N THR A 64 23.46 -17.67 3.53
CA THR A 64 22.52 -17.07 2.57
C THR A 64 21.10 -17.05 3.13
N SER A 65 20.62 -18.16 3.71
CA SER A 65 19.30 -18.21 4.35
C SER A 65 19.18 -17.19 5.47
N LYS A 66 20.21 -17.07 6.31
CA LYS A 66 20.26 -16.07 7.38
C LYS A 66 20.18 -14.64 6.82
N LEU A 67 20.89 -14.34 5.74
CA LEU A 67 20.81 -13.01 5.09
C LEU A 67 19.44 -12.75 4.48
N ILE A 68 18.78 -13.77 3.92
CA ILE A 68 17.41 -13.65 3.38
C ILE A 68 16.42 -13.30 4.49
N GLU A 69 16.50 -14.00 5.64
CA GLU A 69 15.66 -13.73 6.81
C GLU A 69 15.94 -12.36 7.44
N GLU A 70 17.21 -12.04 7.71
CA GLU A 70 17.60 -10.78 8.37
C GLU A 70 17.14 -9.54 7.59
N ASN A 71 17.10 -9.62 6.26
CA ASN A 71 16.70 -8.51 5.40
C ASN A 71 15.22 -8.56 4.98
N GLY A 72 14.48 -9.60 5.38
CA GLY A 72 13.09 -9.81 4.96
C GLY A 72 12.94 -9.82 3.44
N ILE A 73 13.89 -10.43 2.71
CA ILE A 73 13.93 -10.37 1.24
C ILE A 73 12.68 -11.00 0.64
N CYS A 74 12.23 -12.09 1.24
CA CYS A 74 11.03 -12.80 0.84
C CYS A 74 9.81 -11.87 0.93
N GLU A 75 9.61 -11.21 2.07
CA GLU A 75 8.49 -10.30 2.33
C GLU A 75 8.51 -9.13 1.34
N ARG A 76 9.68 -8.51 1.13
CA ARG A 76 9.85 -7.42 0.17
C ARG A 76 9.56 -7.83 -1.27
N PHE A 77 9.86 -9.06 -1.66
CA PHE A 77 9.50 -9.56 -2.99
C PHE A 77 8.00 -9.76 -3.17
N ASP A 78 7.31 -10.26 -2.14
CA ASP A 78 5.85 -10.36 -2.16
C ASP A 78 5.21 -8.97 -2.26
N GLU A 79 5.65 -8.01 -1.44
CA GLU A 79 5.20 -6.61 -1.48
C GLU A 79 5.41 -5.98 -2.85
N LEU A 80 6.60 -6.18 -3.44
CA LEU A 80 6.91 -5.65 -4.76
C LEU A 80 6.03 -6.28 -5.86
N GLU A 81 5.64 -7.55 -5.73
CA GLU A 81 4.78 -8.24 -6.70
C GLU A 81 3.36 -7.69 -6.64
N VAL A 82 2.84 -7.44 -5.44
CA VAL A 82 1.56 -6.76 -5.22
C VAL A 82 1.61 -5.35 -5.81
N LEU A 83 2.61 -4.54 -5.47
CA LEU A 83 2.75 -3.17 -5.98
C LEU A 83 2.88 -3.11 -7.50
N THR A 84 3.61 -4.06 -8.10
CA THR A 84 3.75 -4.15 -9.57
C THR A 84 2.38 -4.38 -10.20
N LYS A 85 1.62 -5.35 -9.68
CA LYS A 85 0.29 -5.70 -10.19
C LYS A 85 -0.72 -4.57 -10.02
N GLU A 86 -0.76 -3.94 -8.84
CA GLU A 86 -1.64 -2.80 -8.57
C GLU A 86 -1.32 -1.62 -9.49
N SER A 87 -0.03 -1.37 -9.75
CA SER A 87 0.40 -0.32 -10.68
C SER A 87 -0.02 -0.63 -12.12
N GLU A 88 0.18 -1.87 -12.59
CA GLU A 88 -0.24 -2.30 -13.93
C GLU A 88 -1.77 -2.16 -14.11
N GLU A 89 -2.56 -2.61 -13.13
CA GLU A 89 -4.02 -2.46 -13.15
C GLU A 89 -4.46 -0.99 -13.17
N LEU A 90 -3.80 -0.13 -12.38
CA LEU A 90 -4.09 1.30 -12.36
C LEU A 90 -3.72 1.96 -13.70
N ASN A 91 -2.56 1.64 -14.26
CA ASN A 91 -2.11 2.18 -15.55
C ASN A 91 -3.06 1.78 -16.68
N GLN A 92 -3.57 0.54 -16.68
CA GLN A 92 -4.59 0.09 -17.63
C GLN A 92 -5.90 0.88 -17.48
N LYS A 93 -6.38 1.10 -16.24
CA LYS A 93 -7.58 1.91 -15.98
C LYS A 93 -7.42 3.36 -16.48
N LEU A 94 -6.21 3.90 -16.38
CA LEU A 94 -5.89 5.26 -16.82
C LEU A 94 -5.55 5.34 -18.33
N GLY A 95 -5.53 4.22 -19.06
CA GLY A 95 -5.22 4.19 -20.49
C GLY A 95 -3.75 4.51 -20.82
N THR A 96 -2.84 4.28 -19.88
CA THR A 96 -1.40 4.51 -20.02
C THR A 96 -0.65 3.19 -20.24
N GLU A 97 0.10 3.08 -21.34
CA GLU A 97 0.85 1.85 -21.73
C GLU A 97 2.10 1.58 -20.89
N ALA A 98 2.71 2.62 -20.32
CA ALA A 98 3.89 2.51 -19.45
C ALA A 98 3.56 3.21 -18.13
N GLY A 99 4.09 2.67 -17.03
CA GLY A 99 3.98 3.28 -15.70
C GLY A 99 4.57 4.70 -15.63
N TYR A 100 4.74 5.22 -14.41
CA TYR A 100 5.05 6.64 -14.13
C TYR A 100 5.88 7.34 -15.21
N ASN A 101 5.21 8.08 -16.10
CA ASN A 101 5.86 8.98 -17.04
C ASN A 101 6.36 10.17 -16.22
N TYR A 102 7.63 10.56 -16.42
CA TYR A 102 8.19 11.74 -15.77
C TYR A 102 7.24 12.93 -15.94
N MET A 103 6.52 13.25 -14.87
CA MET A 103 5.72 14.44 -14.75
C MET A 103 6.56 15.45 -13.97
N LYS A 104 6.58 16.71 -14.43
CA LYS A 104 7.19 17.79 -13.64
C LYS A 104 6.56 17.73 -12.24
N PRO A 105 7.33 17.86 -11.13
CA PRO A 105 6.81 17.72 -9.77
C PRO A 105 5.54 18.55 -9.50
N LYS A 106 5.44 19.73 -10.12
CA LYS A 106 4.24 20.58 -10.07
C LYS A 106 2.96 19.89 -10.58
N ARG A 107 3.08 19.05 -11.61
CA ARG A 107 1.97 18.33 -12.25
C ARG A 107 1.59 17.06 -11.50
N ASP A 108 2.56 16.41 -10.88
CA ASP A 108 2.35 15.24 -10.02
C ASP A 108 1.60 15.62 -8.73
N VAL A 109 2.05 16.69 -8.07
CA VAL A 109 1.37 17.25 -6.89
C VAL A 109 -0.02 17.80 -7.27
N ALA A 110 -0.17 18.40 -8.45
CA ALA A 110 -1.46 18.93 -8.90
C ALA A 110 -2.54 17.85 -9.07
N LEU A 111 -2.18 16.63 -9.47
CA LEU A 111 -3.13 15.53 -9.65
C LEU A 111 -3.74 15.13 -8.29
N TYR A 112 -2.89 14.89 -7.29
CA TYR A 112 -3.32 14.58 -5.92
C TYR A 112 -4.08 15.73 -5.27
N LEU A 113 -3.66 16.99 -5.51
CA LEU A 113 -4.38 18.16 -5.02
C LEU A 113 -5.76 18.30 -5.68
N SER A 114 -5.89 17.99 -6.97
CA SER A 114 -7.18 18.06 -7.69
C SER A 114 -8.18 17.07 -7.08
N ASP A 115 -7.81 15.80 -6.94
CA ASP A 115 -8.69 14.76 -6.37
C ASP A 115 -9.10 15.08 -4.92
N SER A 116 -8.17 15.63 -4.14
CA SER A 116 -8.45 16.09 -2.78
C SER A 116 -9.40 17.30 -2.77
N THR A 117 -9.21 18.24 -3.69
CA THR A 117 -10.00 19.48 -3.74
C THR A 117 -11.41 19.19 -4.23
N ASP A 118 -11.58 18.30 -5.22
CA ASP A 118 -12.90 17.92 -5.74
C ASP A 118 -13.76 17.22 -4.68
N LYS A 119 -13.16 16.38 -3.83
CA LYS A 119 -13.87 15.79 -2.68
C LYS A 119 -14.32 16.84 -1.67
N ILE A 120 -13.42 17.77 -1.31
CA ILE A 120 -13.73 18.85 -0.37
C ILE A 120 -14.83 19.76 -0.93
N LEU A 121 -14.78 20.08 -2.22
CA LEU A 121 -15.82 20.86 -2.89
C LEU A 121 -17.16 20.14 -2.84
N HIS A 122 -17.18 18.84 -3.12
CA HIS A 122 -18.41 18.08 -3.12
C HIS A 122 -19.02 17.93 -1.71
N ASP A 123 -18.18 17.77 -0.68
CA ASP A 123 -18.62 17.76 0.71
C ASP A 123 -19.14 19.15 1.15
N ALA A 124 -18.47 20.22 0.71
CA ALA A 124 -18.91 21.59 0.98
C ALA A 124 -20.26 21.90 0.30
N ASP A 125 -20.45 21.51 -0.96
CA ASP A 125 -21.72 21.68 -1.68
C ASP A 125 -22.86 20.94 -0.97
N ARG A 126 -22.61 19.72 -0.49
CA ARG A 126 -23.59 18.94 0.27
C ARG A 126 -23.97 19.61 1.59
N GLU A 127 -22.99 20.20 2.28
CA GLU A 127 -23.24 20.93 3.53
C GLU A 127 -24.00 22.24 3.28
N ILE A 128 -23.71 22.95 2.19
CA ILE A 128 -24.47 24.12 1.76
C ILE A 128 -25.92 23.74 1.49
N GLU A 129 -26.19 22.67 0.74
CA GLU A 129 -27.56 22.19 0.50
C GLU A 129 -28.30 21.83 1.79
N ARG A 130 -27.60 21.24 2.77
CA ARG A 130 -28.17 20.91 4.08
C ARG A 130 -28.59 22.19 4.82
N LEU A 131 -27.70 23.18 4.88
CA LEU A 131 -27.94 24.46 5.56
C LEU A 131 -29.05 25.27 4.88
N VAL A 132 -29.13 25.25 3.55
CA VAL A 132 -30.22 25.92 2.80
C VAL A 132 -31.57 25.33 3.20
N LYS A 133 -31.69 23.99 3.26
CA LYS A 133 -32.93 23.33 3.69
C LYS A 133 -33.29 23.64 5.14
N GLU A 134 -32.31 23.74 6.04
CA GLU A 134 -32.54 24.14 7.44
C GLU A 134 -33.02 25.59 7.53
N LEU A 135 -32.42 26.49 6.74
CA LEU A 135 -32.83 27.89 6.68
C LEU A 135 -34.26 28.04 6.17
N GLU A 136 -34.62 27.38 5.06
CA GLU A 136 -35.98 27.39 4.51
C GLU A 136 -37.01 26.88 5.52
N LYS A 137 -36.65 25.86 6.31
CA LYS A 137 -37.51 25.34 7.37
C LYS A 137 -37.71 26.38 8.48
N GLU A 138 -36.65 27.02 8.95
CA GLU A 138 -36.74 28.02 10.03
C GLU A 138 -37.51 29.27 9.56
N GLU A 139 -37.35 29.69 8.31
CA GLU A 139 -38.12 30.78 7.72
C GLU A 139 -39.63 30.46 7.68
N ASN A 140 -39.99 29.23 7.31
CA ASN A 140 -41.37 28.77 7.32
C ASN A 140 -41.94 28.73 8.75
N ASP A 141 -41.20 28.21 9.72
CA ASP A 141 -41.61 28.17 11.13
C ASP A 141 -41.76 29.59 11.70
N LEU A 142 -40.88 30.52 11.34
CA LEU A 142 -40.98 31.92 11.73
C LEU A 142 -42.22 32.59 11.11
N ALA A 143 -42.50 32.35 9.83
CA ALA A 143 -43.68 32.86 9.16
C ALA A 143 -44.97 32.35 9.83
N HIS A 144 -45.00 31.06 10.17
CA HIS A 144 -46.12 30.46 10.91
C HIS A 144 -46.29 31.09 12.29
N ARG A 145 -45.21 31.24 13.07
CA ARG A 145 -45.25 31.90 14.39
C ARG A 145 -45.77 33.34 14.29
N LYS A 146 -45.35 34.10 13.27
CA LYS A 146 -45.84 35.47 13.03
C LYS A 146 -47.34 35.50 12.74
N GLN A 147 -47.85 34.54 11.96
CA GLN A 147 -49.28 34.43 11.69
C GLN A 147 -50.07 34.13 12.97
N VAL A 148 -49.65 33.14 13.76
CA VAL A 148 -50.29 32.80 15.03
C VAL A 148 -50.31 34.00 15.98
N LEU A 149 -49.21 34.75 16.05
CA LEU A 149 -49.10 35.95 16.90
C LEU A 149 -50.10 37.03 16.47
N LYS A 150 -50.25 37.24 15.15
CA LYS A 150 -51.24 38.16 14.59
C LYS A 150 -52.68 37.75 14.94
N GLU A 151 -53.01 36.46 14.79
CA GLU A 151 -54.33 35.92 15.14
C GLU A 151 -54.63 36.11 16.64
N LEU A 152 -53.66 35.81 17.52
CA LEU A 152 -53.80 36.03 18.95
C LEU A 152 -53.98 37.51 19.31
N SER A 153 -53.21 38.41 18.70
CA SER A 153 -53.38 39.85 18.89
C SER A 153 -54.79 40.32 18.51
N THR A 154 -55.32 39.88 17.36
CA THR A 154 -56.68 40.21 16.94
C THR A 154 -57.75 39.68 17.89
N ILE A 155 -57.57 38.47 18.44
CA ILE A 155 -58.49 37.91 19.44
C ILE A 155 -58.47 38.77 20.72
N ILE A 156 -57.28 39.16 21.20
CA ILE A 156 -57.14 40.00 22.40
C ILE A 156 -57.79 41.36 22.18
N GLU A 157 -57.55 42.00 21.04
CA GLU A 157 -58.15 43.29 20.68
C GLU A 157 -59.68 43.19 20.67
N SER A 158 -60.25 42.16 20.04
CA SER A 158 -61.69 41.92 20.03
C SER A 158 -62.27 41.68 21.42
N GLN A 159 -61.57 40.91 22.27
CA GLN A 159 -61.99 40.69 23.66
C GLN A 159 -61.94 41.99 24.48
N GLN A 160 -60.91 42.82 24.29
CA GLN A 160 -60.83 44.13 24.94
C GLN A 160 -62.00 45.04 24.52
N GLU A 161 -62.33 45.11 23.24
CA GLU A 161 -63.49 45.88 22.76
C GLU A 161 -64.82 45.38 23.34
N ASN A 162 -65.01 44.07 23.44
CA ASN A 162 -66.19 43.46 24.04
C ASN A 162 -66.32 43.79 25.54
N ILE A 163 -65.21 43.79 26.29
CA ILE A 163 -65.20 44.17 27.71
C ILE A 163 -65.50 45.67 27.88
N ILE A 164 -64.87 46.52 27.07
CA ILE A 164 -65.08 47.97 27.12
C ILE A 164 -66.54 48.32 26.80
N SER A 165 -67.13 47.65 25.82
CA SER A 165 -68.54 47.85 25.46
C SER A 165 -69.51 47.30 26.52
N SER A 166 -69.18 46.20 27.20
CA SER A 166 -70.01 45.66 28.29
C SER A 166 -70.00 46.51 29.57
N VAL A 167 -68.95 47.32 29.80
CA VAL A 167 -68.83 48.22 30.97
C VAL A 167 -69.51 49.57 30.72
N LYS A 168 -69.82 49.93 29.47
CA LYS A 168 -70.48 51.19 29.08
C LYS A 168 -72.01 51.11 29.02
N ASN A 169 -72.58 49.90 29.05
CA ASN A 169 -74.02 49.64 29.17
C ASN A 169 -74.38 49.30 30.63
#